data_AF-A0A2N9P9R9-F1
#
_entry.id   AF-A0A2N9P9R9-F1
#
_cell.length_a   1.000
_cell.length_b   1.000
_cell.length_c   1.000
_cell.angle_alpha   90.00
_cell.angle_beta   90.00
_cell.angle_gamma   90.00
#
_symmetry.space_group_name_H-M   'P 1'
#
loop_
_entity.id
_entity.type
_entity.pdbx_description
1 polymer ?
#
loop_
_entity_poly.entity_id
_entity_poly.type
_entity_poly.pdbx_seq_one_letter_code
_entity_poly.pdbx_strand_id
1 'polypeptide(L)'
;MEFDFKEMTARALIDYVGPPFPLWWAKNGHKFNAPGLHLINALKLGKPYFLQLKLSHEGTEYQLPNEPLISFSLTKTIVKTATVGKRRKGTVKEYITTEDYTITIRGLCVNEDDPEEYPAEQVAMLKELVDIDDALDVVDNPFFELFGIRRIVIEDINFDEMMGRPGQQAYSIKAISDQDFYADLNDRDNQKANLLS
;
A
#
# COMPACT_ATOMS: atom_id res chain seq x y z
N MET A 1 -13.62 -51.83 11.57
CA MET A 1 -13.03 -51.40 10.30
C MET A 1 -14.19 -51.03 9.40
N GLU A 2 -14.41 -49.75 9.20
CA GLU A 2 -15.50 -49.23 8.35
C GLU A 2 -14.90 -49.01 6.96
N PHE A 3 -15.46 -49.66 5.94
CA PHE A 3 -14.92 -49.63 4.58
C PHE A 3 -15.52 -48.48 3.79
N ASP A 4 -14.71 -47.48 3.42
CA ASP A 4 -15.12 -46.39 2.52
C ASP A 4 -14.87 -46.78 1.05
N PHE A 5 -15.94 -47.22 0.39
CA PHE A 5 -15.92 -47.62 -1.02
C PHE A 5 -15.52 -46.49 -1.97
N LYS A 6 -15.77 -45.23 -1.60
CA LYS A 6 -15.43 -44.07 -2.44
C LYS A 6 -13.92 -43.83 -2.44
N GLU A 7 -13.28 -43.99 -1.29
CA GLU A 7 -11.82 -43.86 -1.17
C GLU A 7 -11.10 -44.98 -1.92
N MET A 8 -11.58 -46.22 -1.83
CA MET A 8 -10.97 -47.37 -2.52
C MET A 8 -11.06 -47.27 -4.04
N THR A 9 -12.22 -46.87 -4.57
CA THR A 9 -12.42 -46.69 -6.01
C THR A 9 -11.60 -45.52 -6.54
N ALA A 10 -11.55 -44.41 -5.79
CA ALA A 10 -10.73 -43.26 -6.16
C ALA A 10 -9.23 -43.57 -6.10
N ARG A 11 -8.73 -44.32 -5.09
CA ARG A 11 -7.33 -44.78 -5.02
C ARG A 11 -6.96 -45.74 -6.15
N ALA A 12 -7.88 -46.58 -6.58
CA ALA A 12 -7.65 -47.50 -7.69
C ALA A 12 -7.49 -46.79 -9.04
N LEU A 13 -8.09 -45.59 -9.19
CA LEU A 13 -8.05 -44.81 -10.43
C LEU A 13 -7.01 -43.67 -10.39
N ILE A 14 -6.76 -43.11 -9.21
CA ILE A 14 -5.88 -41.98 -8.95
C ILE A 14 -5.09 -42.33 -7.68
N ASP A 15 -3.77 -42.42 -7.76
CA ASP A 15 -2.88 -42.90 -6.68
C ASP A 15 -3.00 -42.12 -5.35
N TYR A 16 -3.72 -40.99 -5.34
CA TYR A 16 -3.89 -40.14 -4.19
C TYR A 16 -5.30 -39.55 -4.10
N VAL A 17 -5.95 -39.75 -2.95
CA VAL A 17 -7.19 -39.05 -2.56
C VAL A 17 -6.83 -38.11 -1.43
N GLY A 18 -6.95 -36.80 -1.67
CA GLY A 18 -6.74 -35.79 -0.64
C GLY A 18 -7.79 -35.90 0.47
N PRO A 19 -7.49 -35.46 1.70
CA PRO A 19 -8.50 -35.42 2.76
C PRO A 19 -9.74 -34.62 2.31
N PRO A 20 -10.95 -34.99 2.77
CA PRO A 20 -12.16 -34.25 2.43
C PRO A 20 -12.16 -32.86 3.09
N PHE A 21 -12.90 -31.90 2.52
CA PHE A 21 -13.22 -30.65 3.19
C PHE A 21 -14.15 -30.95 4.38
N PRO A 22 -13.96 -30.39 5.60
CA PRO A 22 -13.08 -29.28 5.99
C PRO A 22 -11.67 -29.66 6.51
N LEU A 23 -11.38 -30.96 6.67
CA LEU A 23 -10.08 -31.45 7.20
C LEU A 23 -8.89 -31.04 6.33
N TRP A 24 -9.08 -30.99 5.02
CA TRP A 24 -8.06 -30.47 4.10
C TRP A 24 -7.73 -29.00 4.36
N TRP A 25 -8.75 -28.17 4.63
CA TRP A 25 -8.57 -26.75 4.91
C TRP A 25 -7.88 -26.51 6.24
N ALA A 26 -8.24 -27.27 7.29
CA ALA A 26 -7.52 -27.22 8.56
C ALA A 26 -6.01 -27.54 8.40
N LYS A 27 -5.67 -28.44 7.48
CA LYS A 27 -4.28 -28.83 7.21
C LYS A 27 -3.55 -27.91 6.23
N ASN A 28 -4.22 -27.27 5.28
CA ASN A 28 -3.57 -26.50 4.19
C ASN A 28 -3.92 -25.01 4.15
N GLY A 29 -4.93 -24.56 4.89
CA GLY A 29 -5.42 -23.18 4.88
C GLY A 29 -4.36 -22.14 5.24
N HIS A 30 -3.40 -22.51 6.09
CA HIS A 30 -2.26 -21.65 6.47
C HIS A 30 -1.35 -21.27 5.29
N LYS A 31 -1.39 -22.01 4.17
CA LYS A 31 -0.62 -21.68 2.95
C LYS A 31 -1.25 -20.54 2.15
N PHE A 32 -2.53 -20.27 2.39
CA PHE A 32 -3.30 -19.22 1.74
C PHE A 32 -3.45 -17.99 2.63
N ASN A 33 -3.02 -18.06 3.89
CA ASN A 33 -2.98 -16.90 4.77
C ASN A 33 -1.76 -16.06 4.38
N ALA A 34 -1.98 -14.80 3.99
CA ALA A 34 -0.88 -13.91 3.67
C ALA A 34 0.03 -13.79 4.90
N PRO A 35 1.33 -14.09 4.78
CA PRO A 35 2.24 -13.93 5.90
C PRO A 35 2.36 -12.45 6.25
N GLY A 36 2.69 -12.14 7.51
CA GLY A 36 3.15 -10.81 7.86
C GLY A 36 4.36 -10.39 7.02
N LEU A 37 4.55 -9.08 6.82
CA LEU A 37 5.53 -8.48 5.89
C LEU A 37 6.94 -9.12 5.98
N HIS A 38 7.37 -9.49 7.19
CA HIS A 38 8.66 -10.13 7.49
C HIS A 38 8.89 -11.52 6.86
N LEU A 39 7.83 -12.24 6.46
CA LEU A 39 7.90 -13.59 5.86
C LEU A 39 7.46 -13.61 4.39
N ILE A 40 7.18 -12.46 3.78
CA ILE A 40 6.77 -12.38 2.36
C ILE A 40 7.83 -13.01 1.43
N ASN A 41 9.11 -12.81 1.74
CA ASN A 41 10.22 -13.43 1.00
C ASN A 41 10.20 -14.97 1.05
N ALA A 42 9.75 -15.55 2.17
CA ALA A 42 9.71 -17.01 2.36
C ALA A 42 8.55 -17.66 1.58
N LEU A 43 7.41 -16.97 1.43
CA LEU A 43 6.24 -17.51 0.74
C LEU A 43 6.33 -17.43 -0.79
N LYS A 44 7.13 -16.51 -1.33
CA LYS A 44 7.13 -16.19 -2.77
C LYS A 44 8.30 -16.77 -3.57
N LEU A 45 9.08 -17.72 -3.03
CA LEU A 45 10.16 -18.41 -3.79
C LEU A 45 11.11 -17.44 -4.55
N GLY A 46 11.37 -16.25 -4.00
CA GLY A 46 12.19 -15.22 -4.66
C GLY A 46 11.51 -14.46 -5.81
N LYS A 47 10.19 -14.57 -5.99
CA LYS A 47 9.43 -13.75 -6.94
C LYS A 47 9.27 -12.32 -6.41
N PRO A 48 9.42 -11.29 -7.26
CA PRO A 48 9.22 -9.90 -6.85
C PRO A 48 7.84 -9.73 -6.23
N TYR A 49 7.80 -9.03 -5.09
CA TYR A 49 6.55 -8.58 -4.50
C TYR A 49 6.15 -7.28 -5.17
N PHE A 50 4.89 -7.25 -5.56
CA PHE A 50 4.30 -6.30 -6.47
C PHE A 50 3.35 -5.42 -5.63
N LEU A 51 3.72 -4.15 -5.44
CA LEU A 51 3.00 -3.19 -4.60
C LEU A 51 1.93 -2.49 -5.45
N GLN A 52 0.82 -3.19 -5.64
CA GLN A 52 -0.36 -2.59 -6.24
C GLN A 52 -0.89 -1.49 -5.30
N LEU A 53 -1.20 -0.33 -5.87
CA LEU A 53 -1.80 0.78 -5.14
C LEU A 53 -3.20 1.00 -5.67
N LYS A 54 -4.18 0.79 -4.78
CA LYS A 54 -5.58 1.05 -5.00
C LYS A 54 -6.02 2.18 -4.10
N LEU A 55 -6.70 3.15 -4.69
CA LEU A 55 -7.25 4.31 -4.00
C LEU A 55 -8.77 4.25 -4.17
N SER A 56 -9.51 4.57 -3.11
CA SER A 56 -10.97 4.59 -3.13
C SER A 56 -11.47 5.98 -2.77
N HIS A 57 -12.49 6.42 -3.50
CA HIS A 57 -13.24 7.64 -3.23
C HIS A 57 -14.73 7.37 -3.43
N GLU A 58 -15.55 7.61 -2.40
CA GLU A 58 -17.00 7.42 -2.44
C GLU A 58 -17.46 6.04 -3.00
N GLY A 59 -16.66 4.99 -2.77
CA GLY A 59 -16.93 3.63 -3.24
C GLY A 59 -16.49 3.34 -4.68
N THR A 60 -15.88 4.30 -5.37
CA THR A 60 -15.19 4.09 -6.64
C THR A 60 -13.72 3.76 -6.38
N GLU A 61 -13.26 2.61 -6.84
CA GLU A 61 -11.88 2.16 -6.70
C GLU A 61 -11.07 2.49 -7.97
N TYR A 62 -9.94 3.15 -7.78
CA TYR A 62 -8.94 3.45 -8.80
C TYR A 62 -7.69 2.61 -8.55
N GLN A 63 -7.32 1.80 -9.53
CA GLN A 63 -6.08 1.03 -9.48
C GLN A 63 -5.02 1.74 -10.32
N LEU A 64 -3.90 2.10 -9.69
CA LEU A 64 -2.81 2.75 -10.42
C LEU A 64 -2.14 1.81 -11.42
N PRO A 65 -1.81 2.31 -12.63
CA PRO A 65 -1.27 1.48 -13.70
C PRO A 65 0.18 1.08 -13.42
N ASN A 66 0.51 -0.16 -13.82
CA ASN A 66 1.86 -0.73 -13.81
C ASN A 66 2.61 -0.51 -12.49
N GLU A 67 1.97 -0.90 -11.39
CA GLU A 67 2.53 -1.03 -10.04
C GLU A 67 3.56 0.04 -9.66
N PRO A 68 3.08 1.17 -9.12
CA PRO A 68 3.93 2.32 -8.94
C PRO A 68 4.97 2.10 -7.84
N LEU A 69 6.10 2.77 -8.01
CA LEU A 69 7.12 2.93 -6.99
C LEU A 69 6.68 4.00 -6.00
N ILE A 70 6.53 3.62 -4.74
CA ILE A 70 6.10 4.51 -3.65
C ILE A 70 7.30 4.84 -2.76
N SER A 71 7.47 6.12 -2.44
CA SER A 71 8.39 6.59 -1.40
C SER A 71 7.67 7.44 -0.36
N PHE A 72 8.08 7.27 0.90
CA PHE A 72 7.57 8.03 2.03
C PHE A 72 8.68 8.88 2.63
N SER A 73 8.38 10.14 2.90
CA SER A 73 9.26 11.09 3.56
C SER A 73 8.53 11.71 4.76
N LEU A 74 9.21 11.79 5.90
CA LEU A 74 8.64 12.34 7.13
C LEU A 74 9.52 13.47 7.64
N THR A 75 8.96 14.66 7.74
CA THR A 75 9.67 15.84 8.26
C THR A 75 9.28 16.09 9.71
N LYS A 76 10.22 16.59 10.51
CA LYS A 76 9.96 16.98 11.90
C LYS A 76 10.32 18.45 12.07
N THR A 77 9.37 19.26 12.52
CA THR A 77 9.63 20.62 12.96
C THR A 77 10.28 20.58 14.34
N ILE A 78 11.50 21.10 14.49
CA ILE A 78 12.23 21.08 15.77
C ILE A 78 12.66 22.48 16.17
N VAL A 79 12.05 23.01 17.24
CA VAL A 79 12.42 24.30 17.83
C VAL A 79 13.63 24.12 18.75
N LYS A 80 14.68 24.91 18.52
CA LYS A 80 15.98 24.75 19.17
C LYS A 80 16.43 26.06 19.82
N THR A 81 16.75 26.01 21.10
CA THR A 81 17.38 27.14 21.81
C THR A 81 18.89 26.93 21.92
N ALA A 82 19.65 27.91 21.43
CA ALA A 82 21.10 27.90 21.51
C ALA A 82 21.55 28.10 22.97
N THR A 83 22.30 27.15 23.52
CA THR A 83 22.87 27.33 24.86
C THR A 83 24.13 28.17 24.80
N VAL A 84 24.16 29.29 25.52
CA VAL A 84 25.36 30.11 25.68
C VAL A 84 26.18 29.62 26.87
N GLY A 85 27.38 29.10 26.62
CA GLY A 85 28.30 28.70 27.69
C GLY A 85 29.54 27.95 27.19
N LYS A 86 30.73 28.32 27.69
CA LYS A 86 32.03 27.73 27.30
C LYS A 86 32.16 26.21 27.51
N ARG A 87 31.30 25.60 28.34
CA ARG A 87 31.38 24.17 28.73
C ARG A 87 30.28 23.28 28.16
N ARG A 88 29.22 23.83 27.55
CA ARG A 88 28.10 23.03 27.03
C ARG A 88 28.15 23.04 25.50
N LYS A 89 28.27 21.86 24.90
CA LYS A 89 28.18 21.68 23.45
C LYS A 89 26.77 21.19 23.10
N GLY A 90 26.03 21.97 22.32
CA GLY A 90 24.71 21.59 21.80
C GLY A 90 23.64 22.65 21.96
N THR A 91 22.46 22.34 21.42
CA THR A 91 21.24 23.16 21.53
C THR A 91 20.13 22.34 22.17
N VAL A 92 19.37 22.97 23.06
CA VAL A 92 18.20 22.35 23.70
C VAL A 92 17.08 22.25 22.67
N LYS A 93 16.44 21.09 22.55
CA LYS A 93 15.25 20.90 21.73
C LYS A 93 14.05 21.15 22.62
N GLU A 94 13.25 22.15 22.31
CA GLU A 94 12.09 22.52 23.14
C GLU A 94 10.85 21.77 22.67
N TYR A 95 10.57 21.89 21.37
CA TYR A 95 9.44 21.26 20.73
C TYR A 95 9.91 20.41 19.55
N ILE A 96 9.38 19.19 19.46
CA ILE A 96 9.59 18.25 18.36
C ILE A 96 8.21 17.85 17.88
N THR A 97 7.78 18.43 16.76
CA THR A 97 6.52 18.10 16.11
C THR A 97 6.83 17.24 14.89
N THR A 98 6.01 16.23 14.67
CA THR A 98 6.08 15.40 13.45
C THR A 98 5.05 15.96 12.49
N GLU A 99 5.49 16.29 11.28
CA GLU A 99 4.61 16.74 10.19
C GLU A 99 3.98 15.52 9.51
N ASP A 100 3.12 15.77 8.53
CA ASP A 100 2.49 14.71 7.76
C ASP A 100 3.51 13.99 6.87
N TYR A 101 3.20 12.77 6.47
CA TYR A 101 4.04 12.04 5.51
C TYR A 101 3.86 12.65 4.13
N THR A 102 4.97 13.07 3.52
CA THR A 102 5.02 13.36 2.09
C THR A 102 5.24 12.04 1.35
N ILE A 103 4.36 11.76 0.41
CA ILE A 103 4.30 10.53 -0.36
C ILE A 103 4.60 10.89 -1.80
N THR A 104 5.53 10.17 -2.44
CA THR A 104 5.78 10.31 -3.87
C THR A 104 5.54 8.97 -4.54
N ILE A 105 4.68 8.97 -5.55
CA ILE A 105 4.27 7.79 -6.29
C ILE A 105 4.73 7.99 -7.73
N ARG A 106 5.55 7.07 -8.25
CA ARG A 106 6.06 7.12 -9.62
C ARG A 106 5.66 5.87 -10.36
N GLY A 107 5.08 6.02 -11.54
CA GLY A 107 4.68 4.89 -12.35
C GLY A 107 4.82 5.16 -13.83
N LEU A 108 4.43 4.16 -14.62
CA LEU A 108 4.49 4.21 -16.08
C LEU A 108 3.17 3.70 -16.64
N CYS A 109 2.44 4.55 -17.35
CA CYS A 109 1.32 4.13 -18.15
C CYS A 109 1.83 3.45 -19.43
N VAL A 110 1.33 2.25 -19.70
CA VAL A 110 1.66 1.46 -20.90
C VAL A 110 0.39 0.82 -21.40
N ASN A 111 0.15 0.90 -22.70
CA ASN A 111 -0.93 0.15 -23.32
C ASN A 111 -0.45 -1.30 -23.56
N GLU A 112 -1.13 -2.27 -22.97
CA GLU A 112 -0.76 -3.70 -23.08
C GLU A 112 -1.13 -4.28 -24.46
N ASP A 113 -2.17 -3.74 -25.09
CA ASP A 113 -2.70 -4.25 -26.36
C ASP A 113 -1.91 -3.73 -27.56
N ASP A 114 -1.59 -2.42 -27.58
CA ASP A 114 -0.81 -1.80 -28.64
C ASP A 114 0.33 -0.90 -28.08
N PRO A 115 1.59 -1.38 -28.12
CA PRO A 115 2.75 -0.61 -27.68
C PRO A 115 3.05 0.67 -28.49
N GLU A 116 2.43 0.86 -29.65
CA GLU A 116 2.55 2.09 -30.45
C GLU A 116 1.46 3.12 -30.14
N GLU A 117 0.39 2.72 -29.45
CA GLU A 117 -0.73 3.59 -29.10
C GLU A 117 -0.55 4.24 -27.72
N TYR A 118 -0.88 5.52 -27.62
CA TYR A 118 -0.83 6.25 -26.36
C TYR A 118 -1.83 5.67 -25.33
N PRO A 119 -1.43 5.45 -24.07
CA PRO A 119 -2.30 4.89 -23.03
C PRO A 119 -3.32 5.92 -22.53
N ALA A 120 -4.25 6.33 -23.39
CA ALA A 120 -5.21 7.39 -23.12
C ALA A 120 -6.15 7.07 -21.95
N GLU A 121 -6.58 5.82 -21.80
CA GLU A 121 -7.47 5.39 -20.72
C GLU A 121 -6.82 5.51 -19.34
N GLN A 122 -5.56 5.05 -19.22
CA GLN A 122 -4.82 5.13 -17.97
C GLN A 122 -4.53 6.59 -17.59
N VAL A 123 -4.20 7.43 -18.57
CA VAL A 123 -3.97 8.86 -18.34
C VAL A 123 -5.27 9.59 -17.98
N ALA A 124 -6.39 9.23 -18.61
CA ALA A 124 -7.70 9.77 -18.26
C ALA A 124 -8.09 9.40 -16.82
N MET A 125 -7.88 8.15 -16.41
CA MET A 125 -8.10 7.71 -15.02
C MET A 125 -7.22 8.49 -14.04
N LEU A 126 -5.92 8.69 -14.35
CA LEU A 126 -5.04 9.50 -13.51
C LEU A 126 -5.49 10.96 -13.40
N LYS A 127 -6.06 11.50 -14.47
CA LYS A 127 -6.62 12.85 -14.47
C LYS A 127 -7.87 12.92 -13.59
N GLU A 128 -8.80 11.98 -13.72
CA GLU A 128 -9.99 11.89 -12.86
C GLU A 128 -9.61 11.81 -11.38
N LEU A 129 -8.57 11.05 -11.07
CA LEU A 129 -8.05 10.88 -9.71
C LEU A 129 -7.51 12.20 -9.13
N VAL A 130 -6.93 13.07 -9.96
CA VAL A 130 -6.42 14.39 -9.56
C VAL A 130 -7.52 15.44 -9.52
N ASP A 131 -8.58 15.28 -10.30
CA ASP A 131 -9.76 16.16 -10.28
C ASP A 131 -10.61 15.96 -9.00
N ILE A 132 -10.29 14.97 -8.16
CA ILE A 132 -10.91 14.75 -6.85
C ILE A 132 -10.27 15.68 -5.80
N ASP A 133 -11.01 16.70 -5.38
CA ASP A 133 -10.61 17.67 -4.34
C ASP A 133 -10.80 17.15 -2.90
N ASP A 134 -10.69 15.84 -2.66
CA ASP A 134 -10.91 15.21 -1.36
C ASP A 134 -9.86 14.14 -1.03
N ALA A 135 -9.82 13.70 0.23
CA ALA A 135 -8.96 12.63 0.69
C ALA A 135 -9.38 11.28 0.08
N LEU A 136 -8.38 10.53 -0.37
CA LEU A 136 -8.51 9.20 -0.94
C LEU A 136 -8.14 8.15 0.10
N ASP A 137 -9.00 7.14 0.26
CA ASP A 137 -8.73 5.99 1.12
C ASP A 137 -7.79 5.02 0.40
N VAL A 138 -6.73 4.58 1.09
CA VAL A 138 -5.81 3.56 0.58
C VAL A 138 -6.38 2.18 0.86
N VAL A 139 -6.60 1.39 -0.19
CA VAL A 139 -7.20 0.06 -0.10
C VAL A 139 -6.12 -1.02 -0.14
N ASP A 140 -6.11 -1.88 0.89
CA ASP A 140 -5.37 -3.15 0.96
C ASP A 140 -3.88 -3.06 0.55
N ASN A 141 -3.17 -2.02 1.00
CA ASN A 141 -1.73 -1.88 0.77
C ASN A 141 -0.91 -2.06 2.07
N PRO A 142 -0.25 -3.22 2.26
CA PRO A 142 0.53 -3.51 3.47
C PRO A 142 1.68 -2.52 3.73
N PHE A 143 2.16 -1.84 2.68
CA PHE A 143 3.24 -0.86 2.81
C PHE A 143 2.74 0.42 3.47
N PHE A 144 1.54 0.90 3.11
CA PHE A 144 0.92 2.07 3.75
C PHE A 144 0.46 1.78 5.18
N GLU A 145 -0.08 0.57 5.42
CA GLU A 145 -0.47 0.12 6.75
C GLU A 145 0.69 0.10 7.74
N LEU A 146 1.90 -0.28 7.28
CA LEU A 146 3.11 -0.28 8.12
C LEU A 146 3.44 1.11 8.68
N PHE A 147 3.19 2.17 7.90
CA PHE A 147 3.39 3.55 8.33
C PHE A 147 2.15 4.16 9.00
N GLY A 148 1.06 3.40 9.13
CA GLY A 148 -0.21 3.85 9.69
C GLY A 148 -0.95 4.86 8.80
N ILE A 149 -0.65 4.88 7.50
CA ILE A 149 -1.27 5.80 6.54
C ILE A 149 -2.49 5.10 5.95
N ARG A 150 -3.69 5.67 6.16
CA ARG A 150 -4.95 5.14 5.62
C ARG A 150 -5.59 6.07 4.59
N ARG A 151 -5.36 7.38 4.73
CA ARG A 151 -5.86 8.41 3.83
C ARG A 151 -4.74 9.23 3.27
N ILE A 152 -4.88 9.64 2.02
CA ILE A 152 -3.93 10.50 1.33
C ILE A 152 -4.68 11.58 0.54
N VAL A 153 -4.11 12.77 0.47
CA VAL A 153 -4.60 13.86 -0.37
C VAL A 153 -3.54 14.14 -1.43
N ILE A 154 -3.94 14.24 -2.69
CA ILE A 154 -3.02 14.50 -3.79
C ILE A 154 -2.74 15.99 -3.89
N GLU A 155 -1.46 16.35 -3.99
CA GLU A 155 -1.02 17.74 -4.15
C GLU A 155 -0.74 18.09 -5.61
N ASP A 156 -0.02 17.21 -6.31
CA ASP A 156 0.39 17.44 -7.69
C ASP A 156 0.53 16.12 -8.46
N ILE A 157 0.32 16.24 -9.77
CA ILE A 157 0.66 15.21 -10.75
C ILE A 157 1.58 15.82 -11.80
N ASN A 158 2.64 15.12 -12.13
CA ASN A 158 3.57 15.48 -13.18
C ASN A 158 3.63 14.35 -14.20
N PHE A 159 3.41 14.68 -15.47
CA PHE A 159 3.62 13.75 -16.58
C PHE A 159 4.97 14.08 -17.22
N ASP A 160 5.89 13.12 -17.23
CA ASP A 160 7.24 13.30 -17.76
C ASP A 160 7.25 13.37 -19.30
N GLU A 161 8.33 13.90 -19.88
CA GLU A 161 8.49 13.97 -21.33
C GLU A 161 8.51 12.57 -21.97
N MET A 162 7.78 12.42 -23.07
CA MET A 162 7.74 11.18 -23.84
C MET A 162 9.05 10.97 -24.58
N MET A 163 9.91 10.08 -24.08
CA MET A 163 11.18 9.72 -24.74
C MET A 163 10.93 8.87 -26.00
N GLY A 164 10.55 9.50 -27.11
CA GLY A 164 10.61 8.93 -28.47
C GLY A 164 9.80 7.65 -28.73
N ARG A 165 8.96 7.22 -27.79
CA ARG A 165 8.03 6.08 -27.91
C ARG A 165 6.62 6.55 -27.52
N PRO A 166 5.65 6.51 -28.44
CA PRO A 166 4.30 7.03 -28.19
C PRO A 166 3.50 6.21 -27.17
N GLY A 167 3.77 4.91 -27.03
CA GLY A 167 2.97 4.04 -26.15
C GLY A 167 3.37 4.00 -24.67
N GLN A 168 4.20 4.93 -24.20
CA GLN A 168 4.62 4.98 -22.80
C GLN A 168 4.56 6.41 -22.26
N GLN A 169 3.91 6.57 -21.10
CA GLN A 169 3.83 7.85 -20.40
C GLN A 169 4.21 7.66 -18.94
N ALA A 170 5.33 8.23 -18.52
CA ALA A 170 5.73 8.22 -17.11
C ALA A 170 4.99 9.32 -16.34
N TYR A 171 4.63 9.02 -15.09
CA TYR A 171 3.95 9.95 -14.20
C TYR A 171 4.56 9.94 -12.80
N SER A 172 4.50 11.08 -12.12
CA SER A 172 4.89 11.26 -10.74
C SER A 172 3.81 12.05 -10.01
N ILE A 173 3.20 11.43 -9.00
CA ILE A 173 2.22 12.05 -8.11
C ILE A 173 2.90 12.36 -6.79
N LYS A 174 2.66 13.55 -6.21
CA LYS A 174 2.92 13.76 -4.78
C LYS A 174 1.61 13.89 -4.03
N ALA A 175 1.61 13.32 -2.85
CA ALA A 175 0.48 13.30 -1.96
C ALA A 175 0.95 13.51 -0.52
N ILE A 176 0.04 13.95 0.34
CA ILE A 176 0.26 14.06 1.78
C ILE A 176 -0.63 13.05 2.49
N SER A 177 -0.15 12.43 3.56
CA SER A 177 -0.99 11.60 4.43
C SER A 177 -1.97 12.47 5.20
N ASP A 178 -3.25 12.09 5.20
CA ASP A 178 -4.25 12.71 6.05
C ASP A 178 -4.56 11.80 7.25
N GLN A 179 -4.90 12.43 8.37
CA GLN A 179 -5.37 11.75 9.58
C GLN A 179 -6.63 12.45 10.07
N ASP A 180 -7.64 11.65 10.41
CA ASP A 180 -8.86 12.17 11.01
C ASP A 180 -8.52 12.98 12.27
N PHE A 181 -8.76 14.29 12.20
CA PHE A 181 -8.65 15.17 13.36
C PHE A 181 -9.98 15.19 14.11
N TYR A 182 -10.08 14.38 15.16
CA TYR A 182 -11.21 14.42 16.08
C TYR A 182 -10.99 15.54 17.10
N ALA A 183 -11.83 16.58 17.05
CA ALA A 183 -11.70 17.77 17.89
C ALA A 183 -12.13 17.56 19.37
N ASP A 184 -12.47 16.34 19.79
CA ASP A 184 -12.96 16.06 21.14
C ASP A 184 -11.87 15.54 22.08
N LEU A 185 -11.85 16.06 23.31
CA LEU A 185 -10.81 15.78 24.32
C LEU A 185 -10.85 14.33 24.83
N ASN A 186 -11.98 13.63 24.65
CA ASN A 186 -12.20 12.26 25.11
C ASN A 186 -11.75 11.19 24.10
N ASP A 187 -11.56 11.52 22.82
CA ASP A 187 -11.24 10.52 21.78
C ASP A 187 -9.77 10.11 21.71
N ARG A 188 -8.90 10.86 22.40
CA ARG A 188 -7.47 10.56 22.53
C ARG A 188 -7.22 9.20 23.19
N ASP A 189 -8.15 8.72 24.01
CA ASP A 189 -8.09 7.41 24.65
C ASP A 189 -8.57 6.27 23.73
N ASN A 190 -9.49 6.55 22.80
CA ASN A 190 -10.01 5.58 21.83
C ASN A 190 -8.98 5.21 20.76
N GLN A 191 -8.16 6.16 20.27
CA GLN A 191 -7.09 5.87 19.31
C GLN A 191 -6.03 4.91 19.86
N LYS A 192 -5.66 5.01 21.14
CA LYS A 192 -4.70 4.09 21.77
C LYS A 192 -5.22 2.65 21.84
N ALA A 193 -6.53 2.47 22.01
CA ALA A 193 -7.15 1.16 22.04
C ALA A 193 -7.11 0.49 20.64
N ASN A 194 -7.37 1.23 19.58
CA ASN A 194 -7.37 0.72 18.19
C ASN A 194 -5.97 0.43 17.62
N LEU A 195 -4.92 1.01 18.21
CA LEU A 195 -3.52 0.73 17.84
C LEU A 195 -2.95 -0.55 18.50
N LEU A 196 -3.65 -1.11 19.49
CA LEU A 196 -3.23 -2.27 20.29
C LEU A 196 -4.12 -3.50 20.09
N SER A 197 -5.12 -3.41 19.21
CA SER A 197 -5.99 -4.53 18.80
C SER A 197 -5.50 -5.18 17.52
#